data_AF-A0A960PC75-F1
#
_entry.id   AF-A0A960PC75-F1
#
_cell.length_a   1.000
_cell.length_b   1.000
_cell.length_c   1.000
_cell.angle_alpha   90.00
_cell.angle_beta   90.00
_cell.angle_gamma   90.00
#
_symmetry.space_group_name_H-M   'P 1'
#
loop_
_entity.id
_entity.type
_entity.pdbx_description
1 polymer ?
#
loop_
_entity_poly.entity_id
_entity_poly.type
_entity_poly.pdbx_seq_one_letter_code
_entity_poly.pdbx_strand_id
1 'polypeptide(L)'
;MSDYDSGSSLAWFLAGAALGAAGALLFAPKSGQETREIIRQRAAEGRDRAYEYGREARDRGREYADRAAERGREVAERGRDLYARGRDVADQAASRFRRNVEQTTDDLSEAAEEALEA
;
A
#
# COMPACT_ATOMS: atom_id res chain seq x y z
N MET A 1 -5.63 -7.98 14.58
CA MET A 1 -4.85 -6.86 13.99
C MET A 1 -4.98 -7.02 12.48
N SER A 2 -6.03 -6.45 11.88
CA SER A 2 -6.41 -6.74 10.49
C SER A 2 -6.98 -5.47 9.84
N ASP A 3 -6.09 -4.55 9.46
CA ASP A 3 -6.47 -3.28 8.82
C ASP A 3 -6.04 -3.20 7.33
N TYR A 4 -5.71 -4.33 6.71
CA TYR A 4 -5.26 -4.40 5.31
C TYR A 4 -6.25 -5.09 4.35
N ASP A 5 -7.39 -5.58 4.84
CA ASP A 5 -8.33 -6.38 4.05
C ASP A 5 -9.39 -5.54 3.31
N SER A 6 -9.73 -4.35 3.83
CA SER A 6 -10.76 -3.48 3.25
C SER A 6 -10.31 -2.74 1.99
N GLY A 7 -9.02 -2.42 1.87
CA GLY A 7 -8.47 -1.75 0.68
C GLY A 7 -8.34 -2.69 -0.52
N SER A 8 -7.98 -3.95 -0.29
CA SER A 8 -7.87 -4.96 -1.34
C SER A 8 -9.24 -5.41 -1.83
N SER A 9 -10.21 -5.61 -0.93
CA SER A 9 -11.58 -6.00 -1.29
C SER A 9 -12.30 -4.93 -2.12
N LEU A 10 -12.13 -3.65 -1.81
CA LEU A 10 -12.68 -2.56 -2.62
C LEU A 10 -12.02 -2.49 -4.01
N ALA A 11 -10.71 -2.72 -4.12
CA ALA A 11 -10.01 -2.73 -5.40
C ALA A 11 -10.52 -3.85 -6.32
N TRP A 12 -10.72 -5.06 -5.77
CA TRP A 12 -11.28 -6.19 -6.53
C TRP A 12 -12.74 -5.96 -6.94
N PHE A 13 -13.54 -5.33 -6.08
CA PHE A 13 -14.91 -4.93 -6.42
C PHE A 13 -14.94 -3.94 -7.60
N LEU A 14 -14.10 -2.91 -7.58
CA LEU A 14 -14.01 -1.92 -8.65
C LEU A 14 -13.51 -2.53 -9.96
N ALA A 15 -12.54 -3.45 -9.90
CA ALA A 15 -12.07 -4.19 -11.07
C ALA A 15 -13.18 -5.06 -11.69
N GLY A 16 -13.94 -5.78 -10.85
CA GLY A 16 -15.11 -6.56 -11.29
C GLY A 16 -16.23 -5.69 -11.87
N ALA A 17 -16.51 -4.54 -11.24
CA ALA A 17 -17.50 -3.57 -11.73
C ALA A 17 -17.11 -2.98 -13.09
N ALA A 18 -15.82 -2.67 -13.31
CA ALA A 18 -15.32 -2.16 -14.58
C ALA A 18 -15.48 -3.18 -15.72
N LEU A 19 -15.10 -4.44 -15.48
CA LEU A 19 -15.26 -5.52 -16.44
C LEU A 19 -16.74 -5.83 -16.73
N GLY A 20 -17.58 -5.85 -15.69
CA GLY A 20 -19.03 -6.05 -15.81
C GLY A 20 -19.71 -4.91 -16.58
N ALA A 21 -19.31 -3.67 -16.34
CA ALA A 21 -19.81 -2.50 -17.07
C ALA A 21 -19.40 -2.54 -18.55
N ALA A 22 -18.16 -2.92 -18.85
CA ALA A 22 -17.70 -3.09 -20.23
C ALA A 22 -18.50 -4.16 -20.97
N GLY A 23 -18.76 -5.30 -20.33
CA GLY A 23 -19.60 -6.37 -20.88
C GLY A 23 -21.06 -5.95 -21.07
N ALA A 24 -21.65 -5.27 -20.08
CA ALA A 24 -23.02 -4.78 -20.13
C ALA A 24 -23.21 -3.71 -21.21
N LEU A 25 -22.23 -2.82 -21.39
CA LEU A 25 -22.25 -1.79 -22.42
C LEU A 25 -22.16 -2.40 -23.83
N LEU A 26 -21.38 -3.47 -23.99
CA LEU A 26 -21.25 -4.20 -25.26
C LEU A 26 -22.52 -4.99 -25.61
N PHE A 27 -23.23 -5.52 -24.61
CA PHE A 27 -24.46 -6.29 -24.79
C PHE A 27 -25.74 -5.46 -24.84
N ALA A 28 -25.71 -4.19 -24.44
CA ALA A 28 -26.90 -3.33 -24.40
C ALA A 28 -27.36 -2.95 -25.83
N PRO A 29 -28.47 -3.51 -26.37
CA PRO A 29 -28.80 -3.38 -27.79
C PRO A 29 -29.56 -2.10 -28.16
N LYS A 30 -29.70 -1.11 -27.27
CA LYS A 30 -30.70 -0.05 -27.47
C LYS A 30 -30.27 1.31 -26.94
N SER A 31 -30.15 2.28 -27.83
CA SER A 31 -30.57 3.65 -27.54
C SER A 31 -31.09 4.34 -28.81
N GLY A 32 -32.35 4.02 -29.14
CA GLY A 32 -33.13 4.74 -30.14
C GLY A 32 -33.50 6.13 -29.64
N GLN A 33 -33.35 7.11 -30.55
CA GLN A 33 -33.76 8.52 -30.57
C GLN A 33 -34.26 9.20 -29.27
N GLU A 34 -35.30 8.71 -28.59
CA GLU A 34 -35.79 9.25 -27.30
C GLU A 34 -34.73 9.29 -26.20
N THR A 35 -33.85 8.28 -26.16
CA THR A 35 -32.76 8.23 -25.19
C THR A 35 -31.73 9.34 -25.46
N ARG A 36 -31.60 9.80 -26.72
CA ARG A 36 -30.65 10.84 -27.13
C ARG A 36 -31.09 12.23 -26.70
N GLU A 37 -32.39 12.50 -26.71
CA GLU A 37 -33.01 13.74 -26.22
C GLU A 37 -32.81 13.86 -24.70
N ILE A 38 -33.14 12.80 -23.96
CA ILE A 38 -33.02 12.75 -22.49
C ILE A 38 -31.55 12.81 -22.05
N ILE A 39 -30.65 12.12 -22.77
CA ILE A 39 -29.21 12.20 -22.50
C ILE A 39 -28.69 13.62 -22.73
N ARG A 40 -29.09 14.32 -23.80
CA ARG A 40 -28.65 15.70 -24.04
C ARG A 40 -29.10 16.65 -22.93
N GLN A 41 -30.36 16.55 -22.52
CA GLN A 41 -30.91 17.42 -21.49
C GLN A 41 -30.27 17.14 -20.12
N ARG A 42 -30.14 15.86 -19.73
CA ARG A 42 -29.46 15.48 -18.49
C ARG A 42 -27.94 15.68 -18.52
N ALA A 43 -27.30 15.66 -19.69
CA ALA A 43 -25.87 15.94 -19.81
C ALA A 43 -25.57 17.43 -19.63
N ALA A 44 -26.47 18.33 -20.09
CA ALA A 44 -26.33 19.76 -19.86
C ALA A 44 -26.46 20.11 -18.37
N GLU A 45 -27.52 19.64 -17.70
CA GLU A 45 -27.69 19.83 -16.26
C GLU A 45 -26.63 19.08 -15.42
N GLY A 46 -26.23 17.90 -15.88
CA GLY A 46 -25.21 17.08 -15.24
C GLY A 46 -23.82 17.69 -15.33
N ARG A 47 -23.49 18.42 -16.41
CA ARG A 47 -22.21 19.11 -16.57
C ARG A 47 -22.05 20.21 -15.53
N ASP A 48 -23.07 21.05 -15.34
CA ASP A 48 -22.96 22.18 -14.41
C ASP A 48 -22.88 21.68 -12.96
N ARG A 49 -23.67 20.65 -12.60
CA ARG A 49 -23.53 19.99 -11.30
C ARG A 49 -22.20 19.25 -11.13
N ALA A 50 -21.67 18.62 -12.17
CA ALA A 50 -20.37 17.96 -12.12
C ALA A 50 -19.22 18.98 -11.98
N TYR A 51 -19.35 20.19 -12.52
CA TYR A 51 -18.38 21.25 -12.35
C TYR A 51 -18.35 21.78 -10.91
N GLU A 52 -19.51 22.02 -10.30
CA GLU A 52 -19.59 22.42 -8.89
C GLU A 52 -19.11 21.30 -7.96
N TYR A 53 -19.61 20.09 -8.15
CA TYR A 53 -19.21 18.94 -7.33
C TYR A 53 -17.73 18.60 -7.52
N GLY A 54 -17.19 18.79 -8.73
CA GLY A 54 -15.78 18.60 -9.04
C GLY A 54 -14.88 19.64 -8.37
N ARG A 55 -15.33 20.89 -8.23
CA ARG A 55 -14.63 21.90 -7.42
C ARG A 55 -14.65 21.53 -5.94
N GLU A 56 -15.83 21.23 -5.41
CA GLU A 56 -15.97 20.88 -3.99
C GLU A 56 -15.20 19.60 -3.63
N ALA A 57 -15.22 18.59 -4.50
CA ALA A 57 -14.43 17.37 -4.33
C ALA A 57 -12.91 17.64 -4.44
N ARG A 58 -12.48 18.57 -5.30
CA ARG A 58 -11.08 18.99 -5.36
C ARG A 58 -10.66 19.70 -4.08
N ASP A 59 -11.49 20.61 -3.57
CA ASP A 59 -11.15 21.41 -2.39
C ASP A 59 -11.13 20.54 -1.14
N ARG A 60 -12.13 19.67 -0.94
CA ARG A 60 -12.11 18.66 0.13
C ARG A 60 -10.97 17.65 -0.04
N GLY A 61 -10.67 17.26 -1.29
CA GLY A 61 -9.60 16.33 -1.61
C GLY A 61 -8.21 16.89 -1.29
N ARG A 62 -7.99 18.19 -1.54
CA ARG A 62 -6.76 18.89 -1.15
C ARG A 62 -6.60 18.94 0.36
N GLU A 63 -7.66 19.32 1.08
CA GLU A 63 -7.63 19.37 2.54
C GLU A 63 -7.33 17.99 3.16
N TYR A 64 -7.90 16.93 2.58
CA TYR A 64 -7.64 15.56 3.02
C TYR A 64 -6.22 15.10 2.69
N ALA A 65 -5.71 15.44 1.50
CA ALA A 65 -4.36 15.14 1.08
C ALA A 65 -3.32 15.86 1.94
N ASP A 66 -3.56 17.12 2.28
CA ASP A 66 -2.69 17.90 3.16
C ASP A 66 -2.64 17.30 4.57
N ARG A 67 -3.80 16.97 5.16
CA ARG A 67 -3.85 16.28 6.46
C ARG A 67 -3.20 14.88 6.42
N ALA A 68 -3.34 14.16 5.31
CA ALA A 68 -2.73 12.84 5.14
C ALA A 68 -1.20 12.96 4.98
N ALA A 69 -0.72 13.95 4.25
CA ALA A 69 0.70 14.22 4.09
C ALA A 69 1.37 14.60 5.42
N GLU A 70 0.70 15.42 6.22
CA GLU A 70 1.19 15.85 7.52
C GLU A 70 1.31 14.66 8.50
N ARG A 71 0.27 13.83 8.60
CA ARG A 71 0.33 12.58 9.39
C ARG A 71 1.32 11.57 8.84
N GLY A 72 1.45 11.49 7.51
CA GLY A 72 2.39 10.62 6.83
C GLY A 72 3.85 10.96 7.18
N ARG A 73 4.19 12.24 7.30
CA ARG A 73 5.52 12.69 7.72
C ARG A 73 5.84 12.25 9.15
N GLU A 74 4.90 12.44 10.08
CA GLU A 74 5.08 12.04 11.48
C GLU A 74 5.27 10.52 11.62
N VAL A 75 4.50 9.72 10.89
CA VAL A 75 4.65 8.26 10.86
C VAL A 75 5.98 7.86 10.21
N ALA A 76 6.39 8.53 9.14
CA ALA A 76 7.66 8.26 8.46
C ALA A 76 8.86 8.58 9.36
N GLU A 77 8.82 9.67 10.12
CA GLU A 77 9.88 10.02 11.07
C GLU A 77 10.00 9.00 12.20
N ARG A 78 8.88 8.60 12.83
CA ARG A 78 8.89 7.54 13.85
C ARG A 78 9.36 6.21 13.28
N GLY A 79 8.97 5.89 12.04
CA GLY A 79 9.40 4.70 11.34
C GLY A 79 10.91 4.68 11.08
N ARG A 80 11.50 5.82 10.70
CA ARG A 80 12.95 5.94 10.51
C ARG A 80 13.73 5.74 11.80
N ASP A 81 13.28 6.32 12.92
CA ASP A 81 13.96 6.15 14.21
C ASP A 81 13.90 4.69 14.70
N LEU A 82 12.75 4.04 14.56
CA LEU A 82 12.58 2.62 14.87
C LEU A 82 13.46 1.73 13.96
N TYR A 83 13.55 2.06 12.68
CA TYR A 83 14.37 1.30 11.72
C TYR A 83 15.86 1.45 12.01
N ALA A 84 16.32 2.66 12.35
CA ALA A 84 17.71 2.91 12.74
C ALA A 84 18.08 2.11 13.99
N ARG A 85 17.26 2.19 15.04
CA ARG A 85 17.46 1.41 16.27
C ARG A 85 17.44 -0.10 16.01
N GLY A 86 16.51 -0.58 15.18
CA GLY A 86 16.41 -1.98 14.81
C GLY A 86 17.65 -2.49 14.08
N ARG A 87 18.21 -1.66 13.18
CA ARG A 87 19.46 -1.96 12.48
C ARG A 87 20.64 -2.07 13.44
N ASP A 88 20.81 -1.12 14.36
CA ASP A 88 21.91 -1.16 15.33
C ASP A 88 21.84 -2.39 16.25
N VAL A 89 20.63 -2.80 16.65
CA VAL A 89 20.42 -4.02 17.44
C VAL A 89 20.72 -5.27 16.62
N ALA A 90 20.30 -5.30 15.34
CA ALA A 90 20.58 -6.40 14.44
C ALA A 90 22.08 -6.55 14.16
N ASP A 91 22.78 -5.44 13.91
CA ASP A 91 24.23 -5.43 13.67
C ASP A 91 25.00 -5.90 14.91
N GLN A 92 24.58 -5.47 16.12
CA GLN A 92 25.16 -5.97 17.37
C GLN A 92 24.90 -7.46 17.60
N ALA A 93 23.68 -7.94 17.31
CA ALA A 93 23.32 -9.35 17.43
C ALA A 93 24.14 -10.21 16.45
N ALA A 94 24.27 -9.77 15.19
CA ALA A 94 25.08 -10.43 14.19
C ALA A 94 26.56 -10.49 14.59
N SER A 95 27.09 -9.40 15.17
CA SER A 95 28.47 -9.33 15.65
C SER A 95 28.73 -10.25 16.85
N ARG A 96 27.78 -10.38 17.77
CA ARG A 96 27.88 -11.31 18.92
C ARG A 96 27.78 -12.76 18.47
N PHE A 97 26.86 -13.04 17.54
CA PHE A 97 26.70 -14.37 16.97
C PHE A 97 27.98 -14.84 16.27
N ARG A 98 28.57 -13.99 15.42
CA ARG A 98 29.82 -14.31 14.72
C ARG A 98 30.96 -14.63 15.69
N ARG A 99 31.14 -13.83 16.74
CA ARG A 99 32.16 -14.07 17.77
C ARG A 99 31.95 -15.38 18.52
N ASN A 100 30.71 -15.71 18.89
CA ASN A 100 30.42 -16.97 19.57
C ASN A 100 30.70 -18.17 18.66
N VAL A 101 30.40 -18.06 17.36
CA VAL A 101 30.70 -19.10 16.37
C VAL A 101 32.20 -19.26 16.17
N GLU A 102 32.95 -18.16 16.04
CA GLU A 102 34.42 -18.19 15.91
C GLU A 102 35.07 -18.81 17.16
N GLN A 103 34.72 -18.35 18.37
CA GLN A 103 35.27 -18.92 19.61
C GLN A 103 34.95 -20.41 19.77
N THR A 104 33.73 -20.82 19.48
CA THR A 104 33.36 -22.24 19.57
C THR A 104 34.12 -23.07 18.52
N THR A 105 34.43 -22.49 17.36
CA THR A 105 35.18 -23.20 16.31
C THR A 105 36.66 -23.34 16.69
N ASP A 106 37.26 -22.29 17.25
CA ASP A 106 38.64 -22.29 17.72
C ASP A 106 38.81 -23.28 18.89
N ASP A 107 37.94 -23.22 19.91
CA ASP A 107 37.95 -24.14 21.06
C ASP A 107 37.75 -25.61 20.62
N LEU A 108 36.91 -25.86 19.62
CA LEU A 108 36.70 -27.21 19.05
C LEU A 108 37.92 -27.70 18.28
N SER A 109 38.62 -26.81 17.58
CA SER A 109 39.83 -27.18 16.83
C SER A 109 40.99 -27.52 17.76
N GLU A 110 41.15 -26.76 18.84
CA GLU A 110 42.20 -26.97 19.84
C GLU A 110 41.96 -28.29 20.60
N ALA A 111 40.73 -28.58 21.00
CA ALA A 111 40.36 -29.86 21.62
C ALA A 111 40.51 -31.06 20.67
N ALA A 112 40.32 -30.86 19.36
CA ALA A 112 40.50 -31.90 18.36
C ALA A 112 41.99 -32.22 18.12
N GLU A 113 42.86 -31.21 18.16
CA GLU A 113 44.32 -31.40 18.07
C GLU A 113 44.86 -32.09 19.34
N GLU A 114 44.39 -31.70 20.53
CA GLU A 114 44.80 -32.31 21.80
C GLU A 114 44.41 -33.81 21.88
N ALA A 115 43.26 -34.18 21.29
CA ALA A 115 42.81 -35.56 21.20
C ALA A 115 43.53 -36.40 20.12
N LEU A 116 44.23 -35.75 19.18
CA LEU A 116 44.99 -36.39 18.10
C LEU A 116 46.46 -36.62 18.48
N GLU A 117 47.01 -35.84 19.43
CA GLU A 117 48.36 -36.03 19.98
C GLU A 117 48.44 -36.96 21.21
N ALA A 118 47.29 -37.35 21.80
CA ALA A 118 47.19 -38.28 22.93
C ALA A 118 47.07 -39.76 22.49
#